data_AF-N9M7U7-F1
#
_entry.id   AF-N9M7U7-F1
#
_cell.length_a   1.000
_cell.length_b   1.000
_cell.length_c   1.000
_cell.angle_alpha   90.00
_cell.angle_beta   90.00
_cell.angle_gamma   90.00
#
_symmetry.space_group_name_H-M   'P 1'
#
loop_
_entity.id
_entity.type
_entity.pdbx_description
1 polymer ?
#
loop_
_entity_poly.entity_id
_entity_poly.type
_entity_poly.pdbx_seq_one_letter_code
_entity_poly.pdbx_strand_id
1 'polypeptide(L)'
;MEQTAIEKISQLAIAAQGNMPIKVDSAASIAIIPADFKVHSLESFNQHRDRFRGRFSTLAIAAFIAYVADRKVNGIKSFISTKNGLSAETIFNIGDEITPGHGDDTARLSLEKTPEFEALLSIDGSRFSQQDLIDWLDDWADFVKPHDANGPVPSEKALRAIRNVKIGRSRDVDSDVRDMGQKLSVTESVEAEGVTTGLPEYFILTTESYKGLPV
;
A
#
# COMPACT_ATOMS: atom_id res chain seq x y z
N MET A 1 -11.96 46.55 41.68
CA MET A 1 -10.63 47.18 41.84
C MET A 1 -9.69 46.31 42.68
N GLU A 2 -10.11 45.86 43.86
CA GLU A 2 -9.30 44.96 44.73
C GLU A 2 -8.91 43.63 44.04
N GLN A 3 -9.86 42.92 43.42
CA GLN A 3 -9.62 41.61 42.79
C GLN A 3 -8.59 41.65 41.65
N THR A 4 -8.67 42.67 40.80
CA THR A 4 -7.72 42.93 39.70
C THR A 4 -6.33 43.34 40.19
N ALA A 5 -6.22 43.94 41.39
CA ALA A 5 -4.94 44.28 41.99
C ALA A 5 -4.27 43.04 42.58
N ILE A 6 -5.05 42.16 43.22
CA ILE A 6 -4.59 40.88 43.76
C ILE A 6 -4.09 39.96 42.64
N GLU A 7 -4.79 39.89 41.50
CA GLU A 7 -4.36 39.14 40.32
C GLU A 7 -3.01 39.64 39.77
N LYS A 8 -2.83 40.96 39.65
CA LYS A 8 -1.57 41.56 39.21
C LYS A 8 -0.42 41.32 40.18
N ILE A 9 -0.68 41.38 41.49
CA ILE A 9 0.32 41.08 42.52
C ILE A 9 0.73 39.60 42.47
N SER A 10 -0.22 38.69 42.28
CA SER A 10 0.04 37.26 42.08
C SER A 10 0.92 37.01 40.85
N GLN A 11 0.59 37.63 39.71
CA GLN A 11 1.39 37.53 38.48
C GLN A 11 2.81 38.09 38.64
N LEU A 12 2.96 39.24 39.32
CA LEU A 12 4.27 39.85 39.60
C LEU A 12 5.14 39.02 40.54
N ALA A 13 4.56 38.44 41.60
CA ALA A 13 5.27 37.59 42.54
C ALA A 13 5.85 36.34 41.85
N ILE A 14 5.14 35.80 40.86
CA ILE A 14 5.54 34.61 40.10
C ILE A 14 6.57 34.95 39.02
N ALA A 15 6.40 36.08 38.32
CA ALA A 15 7.40 36.59 37.38
C ALA A 15 8.74 36.91 38.07
N ALA A 16 8.68 37.34 39.35
CA ALA A 16 9.86 37.62 40.17
C ALA A 16 10.60 36.37 40.68
N GLN A 17 10.03 35.15 40.56
CA GLN A 17 10.69 33.91 41.01
C GLN A 17 11.90 33.50 40.15
N GLY A 18 12.28 34.27 39.12
CA GLY A 18 13.63 34.25 38.53
C GLY A 18 14.06 32.99 37.75
N ASN A 19 13.34 31.87 37.88
CA ASN A 19 13.63 30.59 37.25
C ASN A 19 12.57 30.23 36.18
N MET A 20 12.17 31.19 35.35
CA MET A 20 11.45 30.92 34.10
C MET A 20 12.48 30.96 32.97
N PRO A 21 13.06 29.82 32.56
CA PRO A 21 12.38 28.55 32.33
C PRO A 21 12.56 27.51 33.45
N ILE A 22 11.49 26.78 33.74
CA ILE A 22 11.56 25.57 34.56
C ILE A 22 12.22 24.51 33.69
N LYS A 23 13.49 24.23 33.98
CA LYS A 23 14.16 23.05 33.41
C LYS A 23 13.61 21.82 34.11
N VAL A 24 12.63 21.16 33.48
CA VAL A 24 12.01 19.92 33.98
C VAL A 24 13.00 18.76 33.90
N ASP A 25 13.93 18.84 32.95
CA ASP A 25 15.13 18.03 32.86
C ASP A 25 16.20 18.90 32.18
N SER A 26 17.50 18.63 32.38
CA SER A 26 18.59 19.55 31.97
C SER A 26 18.59 19.95 30.47
N ALA A 27 17.80 19.25 29.64
CA ALA A 27 17.63 19.47 28.20
C ALA A 27 16.29 20.10 27.77
N ALA A 28 15.24 20.08 28.60
CA ALA A 28 13.90 20.53 28.19
C ALA A 28 13.69 22.02 28.53
N SER A 29 13.39 22.83 27.52
CA SER A 29 13.22 24.28 27.67
C SER A 29 11.74 24.63 27.77
N ILE A 30 11.23 24.78 28.99
CA ILE A 30 9.82 25.06 29.26
C ILE A 30 9.69 26.36 30.05
N ALA A 31 8.82 27.27 29.60
CA ALA A 31 8.40 28.42 30.39
C ALA A 31 6.92 28.33 30.74
N ILE A 32 6.61 28.77 31.96
CA ILE A 32 5.23 29.03 32.39
C ILE A 32 5.02 30.53 32.22
N ILE A 33 4.05 30.92 31.39
CA ILE A 33 3.72 32.33 31.22
C ILE A 33 2.72 32.74 32.32
N PRO A 34 2.90 33.87 33.01
CA PRO A 34 1.98 34.33 34.06
C PRO A 34 0.55 34.62 33.57
N ALA A 35 0.36 34.81 32.26
CA ALA A 35 -0.95 34.87 31.63
C ALA A 35 -1.48 33.44 31.45
N ASP A 36 -2.56 33.10 32.14
CA ASP A 36 -3.29 31.82 32.10
C ASP A 36 -2.53 30.56 32.57
N PHE A 37 -1.30 30.67 33.09
CA PHE A 37 -0.50 29.52 33.56
C PHE A 37 -0.32 28.42 32.49
N LYS A 38 -0.30 28.80 31.22
CA LYS A 38 -0.08 27.86 30.13
C LYS A 38 1.40 27.49 30.05
N VAL A 39 1.66 26.19 29.91
CA VAL A 39 2.99 25.65 29.67
C VAL A 39 3.31 25.85 28.19
N HIS A 40 4.37 26.60 27.90
CA HIS A 40 4.85 26.81 26.54
C HIS A 40 6.22 26.17 26.36
N SER A 41 6.38 25.41 25.26
CA SER A 41 7.69 24.95 24.83
C SER A 41 8.48 26.13 24.28
N LEU A 42 9.72 26.29 24.75
CA LEU A 42 10.67 27.28 24.25
C LEU A 42 11.58 26.71 23.16
N GLU A 43 11.41 25.43 22.78
CA GLU A 43 12.24 24.75 21.78
C GLU A 43 12.31 25.52 20.45
N SER A 44 11.24 26.22 20.07
CA SER A 44 11.19 27.04 18.84
C SER A 44 12.12 28.25 18.86
N PHE A 45 12.49 28.74 20.04
CA PHE A 45 13.38 29.90 20.21
C PHE A 45 14.83 29.48 20.46
N ASN A 46 15.09 28.18 20.66
CA ASN A 46 16.43 27.65 20.84
C ASN A 46 17.15 27.52 19.49
N GLN A 47 18.48 27.66 19.51
CA GLN A 47 19.32 27.46 18.32
C GLN A 47 19.27 26.00 17.81
N HIS A 48 19.09 25.05 18.73
CA HIS A 48 18.99 23.62 18.45
C HIS A 48 17.74 23.06 19.14
N ARG A 49 17.20 21.98 18.58
CA ARG A 49 16.12 21.22 19.21
C ARG A 49 16.58 20.58 20.51
N ASP A 50 15.67 20.44 21.46
CA ASP A 50 15.94 19.85 22.78
C ASP A 50 16.33 18.36 22.66
N ARG A 51 15.84 17.69 21.60
CA ARG A 51 16.27 16.34 21.20
C ARG A 51 16.17 16.14 19.70
N PHE A 52 16.93 15.17 19.19
CA PHE A 52 16.82 14.76 17.80
C PHE A 52 15.50 14.02 17.55
N ARG A 53 14.79 14.38 16.48
CA ARG A 53 13.56 13.74 16.00
C ARG A 53 13.55 13.73 14.48
N GLY A 54 13.86 12.58 13.90
CA GLY A 54 13.84 12.38 12.46
C GLY A 54 12.55 11.70 12.04
N ARG A 55 12.06 12.05 10.84
CA ARG A 55 11.07 11.22 10.14
C ARG A 55 11.63 10.90 8.76
N PHE A 56 11.98 9.65 8.56
CA PHE A 56 12.45 9.15 7.27
C PHE A 56 11.36 8.29 6.64
N SER A 57 11.09 8.50 5.35
CA SER A 57 10.13 7.69 4.61
C SER A 57 10.74 7.31 3.27
N THR A 58 10.71 6.02 2.93
CA THR A 58 11.23 5.54 1.64
C THR A 58 10.38 4.40 1.10
N LEU A 59 10.46 4.22 -0.21
CA LEU A 59 9.90 3.08 -0.93
C LEU A 59 10.95 1.98 -1.17
N ALA A 60 12.24 2.31 -1.05
CA ALA A 60 13.34 1.41 -1.39
C ALA A 60 13.90 0.71 -0.14
N ILE A 61 13.89 -0.63 -0.17
CA ILE A 61 14.39 -1.48 0.92
C ILE A 61 15.87 -1.20 1.20
N ALA A 62 16.71 -1.09 0.16
CA ALA A 62 18.14 -0.84 0.32
C ALA A 62 18.44 0.48 1.06
N ALA A 63 17.71 1.55 0.70
CA ALA A 63 17.85 2.85 1.36
C ALA A 63 17.40 2.80 2.83
N PHE A 64 16.33 2.05 3.13
CA PHE A 64 15.87 1.85 4.49
C PHE A 64 16.91 1.13 5.36
N ILE A 65 17.47 0.03 4.85
CA ILE A 65 18.52 -0.72 5.56
C ILE A 65 19.76 0.15 5.80
N ALA A 66 20.21 0.86 4.76
CA ALA A 66 21.36 1.76 4.88
C ALA A 66 21.15 2.85 5.94
N TYR A 67 19.95 3.45 5.95
CA TYR A 67 19.59 4.47 6.93
C TYR A 67 19.54 3.93 8.37
N VAL A 68 18.89 2.78 8.58
CA VAL A 68 18.82 2.16 9.91
C VAL A 68 20.22 1.75 10.40
N ALA A 69 21.07 1.25 9.51
CA ALA A 69 22.45 0.86 9.85
C ALA A 69 23.35 2.07 10.19
N ASP A 70 23.18 3.19 9.49
CA ASP A 70 23.96 4.42 9.74
C ASP A 70 23.66 5.03 11.11
N ARG A 71 22.41 4.90 11.58
CA ARG A 71 21.96 5.51 12.84
C ARG A 71 22.68 5.01 14.09
N LYS A 72 23.15 3.76 14.13
CA LYS A 72 23.94 3.17 15.24
C LYS A 72 23.37 3.45 16.65
N VAL A 73 22.05 3.52 16.78
CA VAL A 73 21.36 3.75 18.07
C VAL A 73 21.10 2.41 18.75
N ASN A 74 21.22 2.35 20.08
CA ASN A 74 20.88 1.16 20.86
C ASN A 74 19.38 1.17 21.21
N GLY A 75 18.75 -0.01 21.26
CA GLY A 75 17.33 -0.14 21.63
C GLY A 75 16.34 0.15 20.49
N ILE A 76 16.78 -0.01 19.24
CA ILE A 76 15.93 0.12 18.06
C ILE A 76 14.89 -1.00 18.03
N LYS A 77 13.62 -0.64 17.81
CA LYS A 77 12.56 -1.62 17.56
C LYS A 77 11.99 -1.40 16.17
N SER A 78 11.90 -2.49 15.40
CA SER A 78 11.34 -2.50 14.05
C SER A 78 10.08 -3.36 14.04
N PHE A 79 9.02 -2.81 13.47
CA PHE A 79 7.72 -3.43 13.34
C PHE A 79 7.41 -3.63 11.87
N ILE A 80 6.92 -4.81 11.51
CA ILE A 80 6.55 -5.13 10.13
C ILE A 80 5.04 -5.32 10.10
N SER A 81 4.37 -4.58 9.22
CA SER A 81 2.95 -4.78 8.92
C SER A 81 2.82 -5.41 7.54
N THR A 82 2.13 -6.55 7.51
CA THR A 82 1.79 -7.28 6.28
C THR A 82 0.33 -7.11 5.88
N LYS A 83 -0.50 -6.50 6.74
CA LYS A 83 -1.92 -6.28 6.50
C LYS A 83 -2.12 -4.96 5.75
N ASN A 84 -2.83 -5.00 4.62
CA ASN A 84 -3.12 -3.86 3.73
C ASN A 84 -1.88 -3.22 3.07
N GLY A 85 -0.87 -4.04 2.73
CA GLY A 85 0.37 -3.61 2.09
C GLY A 85 1.59 -4.01 2.92
N LEU A 86 2.75 -4.09 2.28
CA LEU A 86 4.01 -4.41 2.97
C LEU A 86 4.67 -3.13 3.45
N SER A 87 4.71 -2.94 4.77
CA SER A 87 5.39 -1.79 5.36
C SER A 87 6.20 -2.19 6.58
N ALA A 88 7.29 -1.46 6.82
CA ALA A 88 8.09 -1.60 8.02
C ALA A 88 8.25 -0.22 8.68
N GLU A 89 8.16 -0.17 9.99
CA GLU A 89 8.40 1.03 10.77
C GLU A 89 9.43 0.75 11.85
N THR A 90 10.49 1.55 11.88
CA THR A 90 11.55 1.49 12.87
C THR A 90 11.49 2.72 13.74
N ILE A 91 11.46 2.52 15.05
CA ILE A 91 11.47 3.57 16.06
C ILE A 91 12.81 3.52 16.78
N PHE A 92 13.58 4.60 16.69
CA PHE A 92 14.95 4.66 17.20
C PHE A 92 15.02 4.98 18.69
N ASN A 93 14.04 5.71 19.23
CA ASN A 93 14.04 6.23 20.60
C ASN A 93 12.84 5.76 21.43
N ILE A 94 12.45 4.51 21.27
CA ILE A 94 11.32 3.90 22.01
C ILE A 94 11.67 3.56 23.46
N GLY A 95 12.94 3.30 23.78
CA GLY A 95 13.38 2.87 25.10
C GLY A 95 12.94 1.43 25.46
N ASP A 96 12.86 1.15 26.76
CA ASP A 96 12.43 -0.13 27.31
C ASP A 96 11.27 0.03 28.32
N GLU A 97 10.82 -1.07 28.92
CA GLU A 97 9.69 -1.05 29.86
C GLU A 97 10.02 -0.32 31.18
N ILE A 98 11.30 -0.18 31.51
CA ILE A 98 11.77 0.44 32.76
C ILE A 98 12.06 1.94 32.53
N THR A 99 12.56 2.28 31.35
CA THR A 99 12.93 3.62 30.87
C THR A 99 12.29 3.86 29.50
N PRO A 100 10.98 4.19 29.47
CA PRO A 100 10.28 4.45 28.22
C PRO A 100 10.84 5.71 27.55
N GLY A 101 11.14 5.59 26.26
CA GLY A 101 11.55 6.69 25.41
C GLY A 101 10.37 7.45 24.81
N HIS A 102 10.67 8.41 23.94
CA HIS A 102 9.66 9.27 23.34
C HIS A 102 9.03 8.72 22.05
N GLY A 103 9.72 7.81 21.36
CA GLY A 103 9.21 7.14 20.16
C GLY A 103 8.89 8.05 18.97
N ASP A 104 9.50 9.24 18.91
CA ASP A 104 9.23 10.25 17.88
C ASP A 104 10.32 10.36 16.79
N ASP A 105 11.43 9.64 16.92
CA ASP A 105 12.40 9.43 15.83
C ASP A 105 12.05 8.12 15.11
N THR A 106 11.50 8.25 13.90
CA THR A 106 10.96 7.10 13.15
C THR A 106 11.46 7.04 11.71
N ALA A 107 11.60 5.82 11.21
CA ALA A 107 11.82 5.51 9.81
C ALA A 107 10.71 4.58 9.32
N ARG A 108 10.10 4.91 8.19
CA ARG A 108 9.04 4.12 7.57
C ARG A 108 9.44 3.68 6.17
N LEU A 109 9.33 2.38 5.92
CA LEU A 109 9.36 1.76 4.61
C LEU A 109 7.93 1.42 4.22
N SER A 110 7.49 1.87 3.06
CA SER A 110 6.22 1.45 2.47
C SER A 110 6.51 0.93 1.08
N LEU A 111 6.25 -0.35 0.81
CA LEU A 111 6.42 -0.89 -0.52
C LEU A 111 5.19 -0.59 -1.37
N GLU A 112 5.43 -0.19 -2.61
CA GLU A 112 4.40 -0.08 -3.62
C GLU A 112 4.25 -1.42 -4.32
N LYS A 113 2.99 -1.82 -4.51
CA LYS A 113 2.65 -2.95 -5.36
C LYS A 113 2.99 -2.58 -6.80
N THR A 114 3.41 -3.57 -7.56
CA THR A 114 3.58 -3.38 -9.00
C THR A 114 2.20 -3.25 -9.66
N PRO A 115 2.07 -2.45 -10.73
CA PRO A 115 0.80 -2.29 -11.44
C PRO A 115 0.19 -3.62 -11.90
N GLU A 116 1.05 -4.55 -12.33
CA GLU A 116 0.69 -5.89 -12.79
C GLU A 116 0.05 -6.71 -11.66
N PHE A 117 0.63 -6.62 -10.46
CA PHE A 117 0.12 -7.33 -9.29
C PHE A 117 -1.17 -6.69 -8.75
N GLU A 118 -1.27 -5.37 -8.79
CA GLU A 118 -2.50 -4.66 -8.43
C GLU A 118 -3.65 -4.99 -9.39
N ALA A 119 -3.35 -5.11 -10.69
CA ALA A 119 -4.31 -5.53 -11.69
C ALA A 119 -4.82 -6.95 -11.43
N LEU A 120 -3.94 -7.89 -11.09
CA LEU A 120 -4.36 -9.25 -10.71
C LEU A 120 -5.28 -9.25 -9.49
N LEU A 121 -4.94 -8.48 -8.44
CA LEU A 121 -5.76 -8.35 -7.23
C LEU A 121 -7.13 -7.72 -7.52
N SER A 122 -7.22 -6.84 -8.52
CA SER A 122 -8.49 -6.23 -8.91
C SER A 122 -9.45 -7.21 -9.60
N ILE A 123 -8.90 -8.22 -10.28
CA ILE A 123 -9.65 -9.25 -10.98
C ILE A 123 -10.14 -10.35 -10.03
N ASP A 124 -9.37 -10.64 -8.98
CA ASP A 124 -9.68 -11.70 -8.05
C ASP A 124 -11.08 -11.55 -7.42
N GLY A 125 -11.90 -12.59 -7.54
CA GLY A 125 -13.27 -12.63 -7.03
C GLY A 125 -14.32 -11.85 -7.85
N SER A 126 -13.94 -11.15 -8.92
CA SER A 126 -14.86 -10.38 -9.76
C SER A 126 -15.31 -11.16 -11.01
N ARG A 127 -16.57 -10.95 -11.44
CA ARG A 127 -17.07 -11.52 -12.71
C ARG A 127 -16.71 -10.57 -13.85
N PHE A 128 -15.98 -11.07 -14.84
CA PHE A 128 -15.63 -10.33 -16.05
C PHE A 128 -16.59 -10.66 -17.18
N SER A 129 -16.93 -9.66 -17.99
CA SER A 129 -17.47 -9.94 -19.32
C SER A 129 -16.34 -10.46 -20.21
N GLN A 130 -16.71 -11.09 -21.32
CA GLN A 130 -15.74 -11.57 -22.30
C GLN A 130 -14.87 -10.43 -22.85
N GLN A 131 -15.45 -9.25 -23.07
CA GLN A 131 -14.74 -8.07 -23.55
C GLN A 131 -13.75 -7.57 -22.49
N ASP A 132 -14.19 -7.45 -21.22
CA ASP A 132 -13.32 -6.97 -20.15
C ASP A 132 -12.12 -7.90 -19.91
N LEU A 133 -12.31 -9.22 -20.07
CA LEU A 133 -11.23 -10.20 -19.98
C LEU A 133 -10.24 -10.06 -21.14
N ILE A 134 -10.74 -9.84 -22.37
CA ILE A 134 -9.90 -9.63 -23.56
C ILE A 134 -9.06 -8.36 -23.38
N ASP A 135 -9.67 -7.27 -22.96
CA ASP A 135 -8.98 -5.99 -22.77
C ASP A 135 -7.90 -6.11 -21.67
N TRP A 136 -8.21 -6.80 -20.57
CA TRP A 136 -7.22 -7.06 -19.53
C TRP A 136 -6.06 -7.95 -20.02
N LEU A 137 -6.34 -9.00 -20.79
CA LEU A 137 -5.28 -9.84 -21.36
C LEU A 137 -4.41 -9.09 -22.37
N ASP A 138 -4.99 -8.16 -23.12
CA ASP A 138 -4.27 -7.29 -24.06
C ASP A 138 -3.37 -6.28 -23.31
N ASP A 139 -3.86 -5.69 -22.21
CA ASP A 139 -3.10 -4.73 -21.39
C ASP A 139 -1.90 -5.38 -20.67
N TRP A 140 -1.99 -6.67 -20.30
CA TRP A 140 -0.97 -7.39 -19.52
C TRP A 140 -0.30 -8.54 -20.29
N ALA A 141 -0.37 -8.53 -21.64
CA ALA A 141 0.11 -9.60 -22.50
C ALA A 141 1.60 -9.98 -22.31
N ASP A 142 2.42 -9.01 -21.88
CA ASP A 142 3.85 -9.22 -21.59
C ASP A 142 4.09 -10.06 -20.33
N PHE A 143 3.17 -9.97 -19.36
CA PHE A 143 3.28 -10.63 -18.05
C PHE A 143 2.39 -11.86 -17.91
N VAL A 144 1.34 -11.97 -18.74
CA VAL A 144 0.35 -13.04 -18.70
C VAL A 144 0.54 -14.02 -19.84
N LYS A 145 0.82 -15.29 -19.50
CA LYS A 145 0.98 -16.36 -20.48
C LYS A 145 -0.20 -17.35 -20.42
N PRO A 146 -0.88 -17.62 -21.55
CA PRO A 146 -1.90 -18.65 -21.60
C PRO A 146 -1.29 -20.05 -21.65
N HIS A 147 -1.93 -21.00 -20.98
CA HIS A 147 -1.54 -22.41 -20.99
C HIS A 147 -2.75 -23.31 -21.28
N ASP A 148 -2.53 -24.39 -22.03
CA ASP A 148 -3.46 -25.50 -22.21
C ASP A 148 -2.95 -26.77 -21.48
N ALA A 149 -3.66 -27.89 -21.64
CA ALA A 149 -3.28 -29.19 -21.08
C ALA A 149 -1.87 -29.69 -21.51
N ASN A 150 -1.34 -29.21 -22.63
CA ASN A 150 -0.08 -29.63 -23.24
C ASN A 150 1.05 -28.60 -23.07
N GLY A 151 0.78 -27.37 -22.64
CA GLY A 151 1.79 -26.37 -22.33
C GLY A 151 1.43 -24.93 -22.72
N PRO A 152 2.43 -24.04 -22.87
CA PRO A 152 2.20 -22.63 -23.18
C PRO A 152 1.64 -22.45 -24.60
N VAL A 153 0.58 -21.66 -24.71
CA VAL A 153 -0.08 -21.30 -25.97
C VAL A 153 0.34 -19.88 -26.37
N PRO A 154 0.56 -19.58 -27.66
CA PRO A 154 0.79 -18.20 -28.09
C PRO A 154 -0.38 -17.27 -27.73
N SER A 155 -0.08 -16.11 -27.15
CA SER A 155 -1.08 -15.16 -26.62
C SER A 155 -2.13 -14.75 -27.67
N GLU A 156 -1.72 -14.52 -28.93
CA GLU A 156 -2.64 -14.19 -30.02
C GLU A 156 -3.64 -15.30 -30.34
N LYS A 157 -3.21 -16.56 -30.26
CA LYS A 157 -4.08 -17.72 -30.52
C LYS A 157 -5.11 -17.88 -29.40
N ALA A 158 -4.66 -17.70 -28.15
CA ALA A 158 -5.53 -17.72 -26.99
C ALA A 158 -6.57 -16.59 -27.05
N LEU A 159 -6.16 -15.37 -27.40
CA LEU A 159 -7.06 -14.22 -27.50
C LEU A 159 -8.13 -14.40 -28.59
N ARG A 160 -7.74 -14.93 -29.76
CA ARG A 160 -8.67 -15.26 -30.85
C ARG A 160 -9.65 -16.35 -30.44
N ALA A 161 -9.17 -17.38 -29.74
CA ALA A 161 -10.03 -18.42 -29.20
C ALA A 161 -11.05 -17.82 -28.22
N ILE A 162 -10.60 -16.99 -27.27
CA ILE A 162 -11.48 -16.31 -26.31
C ILE A 162 -12.50 -15.44 -27.03
N ARG A 163 -12.14 -14.66 -28.06
CA ARG A 163 -13.09 -13.85 -28.85
C ARG A 163 -14.15 -14.69 -29.57
N ASN A 164 -13.79 -15.89 -30.03
CA ASN A 164 -14.67 -16.76 -30.79
C ASN A 164 -15.56 -17.67 -29.91
N VAL A 165 -15.27 -17.77 -28.62
CA VAL A 165 -16.10 -18.53 -27.67
C VAL A 165 -17.47 -17.88 -27.57
N LYS A 166 -18.49 -18.56 -28.09
CA LYS A 166 -19.88 -18.24 -27.77
C LYS A 166 -20.29 -19.08 -26.57
N ILE A 167 -20.39 -18.47 -25.39
CA ILE A 167 -21.03 -19.11 -24.24
C ILE A 167 -22.53 -19.18 -24.56
N GLY A 168 -22.97 -20.30 -25.14
CA GLY A 168 -24.38 -20.56 -25.40
C GLY A 168 -25.11 -20.64 -24.07
N ARG A 169 -25.87 -19.59 -23.72
CA ARG A 169 -27.00 -19.76 -22.80
C ARG A 169 -27.97 -20.66 -23.52
N SER A 170 -28.02 -21.93 -23.12
CA SER A 170 -29.05 -22.88 -23.56
C SER A 170 -30.40 -22.36 -23.08
N ARG A 171 -31.00 -21.51 -23.91
CA ARG A 171 -32.41 -21.19 -23.93
C ARG A 171 -32.76 -20.77 -25.35
N ASP A 172 -32.39 -21.63 -26.29
CA ASP A 172 -33.14 -21.79 -27.51
C ASP A 172 -34.54 -22.20 -27.08
N VAL A 173 -35.43 -21.22 -27.01
CA VAL A 173 -36.86 -21.50 -27.11
C VAL A 173 -37.04 -21.92 -28.55
N ASP A 174 -36.91 -23.22 -28.76
CA ASP A 174 -37.16 -23.91 -30.01
C ASP A 174 -38.64 -23.68 -30.36
N SER A 175 -38.89 -22.63 -31.11
CA SER A 175 -40.16 -22.40 -31.78
C SER A 175 -39.88 -21.93 -33.20
N ASP A 176 -39.38 -22.84 -34.03
CA ASP A 176 -39.88 -22.84 -35.40
C ASP A 176 -40.01 -24.27 -35.94
N VAL A 177 -41.25 -24.72 -35.98
CA VAL A 177 -41.66 -25.96 -36.62
C VAL A 177 -41.84 -25.67 -38.11
N ARG A 178 -40.88 -26.05 -38.96
CA ARG A 178 -41.08 -26.76 -40.25
C ARG A 178 -39.87 -26.71 -41.18
N ASP A 179 -39.30 -27.90 -41.41
CA ASP A 179 -39.14 -28.54 -42.72
C ASP A 179 -38.51 -27.72 -43.87
N MET A 180 -37.17 -27.80 -44.02
CA MET A 180 -36.54 -27.89 -45.35
C MET A 180 -35.03 -28.21 -45.28
N GLY A 181 -34.66 -29.39 -45.79
CA GLY A 181 -33.55 -29.52 -46.75
C GLY A 181 -32.11 -29.39 -46.25
N GLN A 182 -31.59 -30.47 -45.67
CA GLN A 182 -30.38 -31.17 -46.14
C GLN A 182 -29.35 -30.33 -46.94
N LYS A 183 -28.47 -29.56 -46.25
CA LYS A 183 -27.04 -29.27 -46.58
C LYS A 183 -26.49 -28.09 -45.74
N LEU A 184 -26.19 -28.32 -44.46
CA LEU A 184 -25.36 -27.39 -43.64
C LEU A 184 -24.20 -28.09 -42.89
N SER A 185 -24.08 -29.41 -43.01
CA SER A 185 -23.27 -30.23 -42.08
C SER A 185 -21.74 -30.07 -42.14
N VAL A 186 -21.13 -29.47 -43.17
CA VAL A 186 -19.66 -29.44 -43.31
C VAL A 186 -19.07 -28.11 -42.87
N THR A 187 -19.75 -26.99 -43.12
CA THR A 187 -19.26 -25.67 -42.69
C THR A 187 -19.53 -25.42 -41.21
N GLU A 188 -20.67 -25.90 -40.71
CA GLU A 188 -21.11 -25.74 -39.32
C GLU A 188 -20.31 -26.65 -38.36
N SER A 189 -19.87 -27.84 -38.81
CA SER A 189 -18.98 -28.72 -38.05
C SER A 189 -17.55 -28.19 -37.97
N VAL A 190 -17.04 -27.56 -39.04
CA VAL A 190 -15.73 -26.90 -39.03
C VAL A 190 -15.71 -25.66 -38.14
N GLU A 191 -16.81 -24.90 -38.07
CA GLU A 191 -16.95 -23.81 -37.11
C GLU A 191 -16.99 -24.33 -35.66
N ALA A 192 -17.61 -25.48 -35.40
CA ALA A 192 -17.63 -26.09 -34.07
C ALA A 192 -16.26 -26.63 -33.61
N GLU A 193 -15.45 -27.21 -34.51
CA GLU A 193 -14.09 -27.69 -34.19
C GLU A 193 -13.08 -26.53 -34.02
N GLY A 194 -13.32 -25.39 -34.67
CA GLY A 194 -12.53 -24.18 -34.52
C GLY A 194 -12.69 -23.47 -33.16
N VAL A 195 -13.78 -23.76 -32.44
CA VAL A 195 -14.10 -23.13 -31.13
C VAL A 195 -13.31 -23.76 -29.98
N THR A 196 -12.88 -25.02 -30.10
CA THR A 196 -12.20 -25.76 -29.01
C THR A 196 -10.67 -25.75 -29.15
N THR A 197 -10.14 -25.48 -30.34
CA THR A 197 -8.71 -25.65 -30.63
C THR A 197 -7.89 -24.41 -30.23
N GLY A 198 -7.35 -24.41 -29.02
CA GLY A 198 -6.50 -23.33 -28.51
C GLY A 198 -7.15 -22.44 -27.45
N LEU A 199 -8.24 -22.89 -26.85
CA LEU A 199 -8.77 -22.30 -25.62
C LEU A 199 -7.77 -22.54 -24.47
N PRO A 200 -7.28 -21.50 -23.80
CA PRO A 200 -6.46 -21.67 -22.61
C PRO A 200 -7.29 -22.22 -21.45
N GLU A 201 -6.70 -23.14 -20.67
CA GLU A 201 -7.29 -23.67 -19.44
C GLU A 201 -7.00 -22.76 -18.25
N TYR A 202 -5.80 -22.18 -18.20
CA TYR A 202 -5.38 -21.26 -17.16
C TYR A 202 -4.35 -20.26 -17.70
N PHE A 203 -4.15 -19.19 -16.93
CA PHE A 203 -3.16 -18.16 -17.22
C PHE A 203 -2.15 -18.09 -16.09
N ILE A 204 -0.87 -17.93 -16.43
CA ILE A 204 0.19 -17.66 -15.47
C ILE A 204 0.63 -16.22 -15.62
N LEU A 205 0.45 -15.43 -14.57
CA LEU A 205 1.02 -14.08 -14.47
C LEU A 205 2.36 -14.18 -13.74
N THR A 206 3.44 -13.73 -14.39
CA THR A 206 4.79 -13.73 -13.80
C THR A 206 5.23 -12.30 -13.58
N THR A 207 5.23 -11.83 -12.33
CA THR A 207 5.68 -10.49 -11.96
C THR A 207 6.25 -10.44 -10.54
N GLU A 208 7.05 -9.42 -10.25
CA GLU A 208 7.40 -9.04 -8.88
C GLU A 208 6.16 -8.46 -8.19
N SER A 209 5.74 -8.95 -7.02
CA SER A 209 4.53 -8.44 -6.34
C SER A 209 4.70 -7.03 -5.78
N TYR A 210 5.91 -6.70 -5.34
CA TYR A 210 6.27 -5.40 -4.78
C TYR A 210 7.62 -4.98 -5.34
N LYS A 211 7.77 -3.68 -5.62
CA LYS A 211 8.99 -3.14 -6.20
C LYS A 211 10.20 -3.41 -5.29
N GLY A 212 11.18 -4.15 -5.81
CA GLY A 212 12.43 -4.46 -5.09
C GLY A 212 12.37 -5.71 -4.20
N LEU A 213 11.29 -6.50 -4.27
CA LEU A 213 11.24 -7.86 -3.77
C LEU A 213 11.47 -8.83 -4.94
N PRO A 214 12.62 -9.52 -5.02
CA PRO A 214 12.91 -10.44 -6.11
C PRO A 214 11.95 -11.64 -6.08
N VAL A 215 11.63 -12.17 -7.27
CA VAL A 215 10.83 -13.40 -7.50
C VAL A 215 11.67 -14.65 -7.26
#